data_AF-A0A7C2CJL8-F1
#
_entry.id   AF-A0A7C2CJL8-F1
#
_cell.length_a   1.000
_cell.length_b   1.000
_cell.length_c   1.000
_cell.angle_alpha   90.00
_cell.angle_beta   90.00
_cell.angle_gamma   90.00
#
_symmetry.space_group_name_H-M   'P 1'
#
loop_
_entity.id
_entity.type
_entity.pdbx_description
1 polymer ?
#
loop_
_entity_poly.entity_id
_entity_poly.type
_entity_poly.pdbx_seq_one_letter_code
_entity_poly.pdbx_strand_id
1 'polypeptide(L)' 'MQVVQAFRFELDPNRAARVALAKHVGAARFAYNWGLARCLQALEQGQLIPSAAELHKEWNRWKRQHAPW' A
#
# COMPACT_ATOMS: atom_id res chain seq x y z
N MET A 1 -2.94 -9.43 -41.18
CA MET A 1 -1.98 -10.05 -40.24
C MET A 1 -1.58 -9.00 -39.23
N GLN A 2 -1.98 -9.13 -37.96
CA GLN A 2 -1.52 -8.23 -36.90
C GLN A 2 -0.20 -8.75 -36.33
N VAL A 3 0.80 -7.90 -36.27
CA VAL A 3 2.09 -8.20 -35.63
C VAL A 3 2.06 -7.62 -34.23
N VAL A 4 2.23 -8.46 -33.20
CA VAL A 4 2.38 -7.99 -31.83
C VAL A 4 3.78 -7.39 -31.69
N GLN A 5 3.86 -6.07 -31.63
CA GLN A 5 5.09 -5.36 -31.29
C GLN A 5 5.14 -5.11 -29.78
N ALA A 6 6.09 -5.74 -29.09
CA ALA A 6 6.40 -5.45 -27.70
C ALA A 6 7.56 -4.45 -27.66
N PHE A 7 7.26 -3.19 -27.35
CA PHE A 7 8.27 -2.17 -27.11
C PHE A 7 8.66 -2.19 -25.62
N ARG A 8 9.96 -2.31 -25.33
CA ARG A 8 10.49 -2.14 -23.97
C ARG A 8 10.71 -0.65 -23.72
N PHE A 9 9.71 0.01 -23.15
CA PHE A 9 9.84 1.38 -22.67
C PHE A 9 10.22 1.38 -21.19
N GLU A 10 11.18 2.23 -20.83
CA GLU A 10 11.48 2.57 -19.43
C GLU A 10 10.87 3.95 -19.13
N LEU A 11 10.39 4.12 -17.89
CA LEU A 11 10.03 5.46 -17.41
C LEU A 11 11.32 6.22 -17.11
N ASP A 12 11.49 7.41 -17.68
CA ASP A 12 12.52 8.38 -17.26
C ASP A 12 11.89 9.50 -16.41
N PRO A 13 11.51 9.21 -15.15
CA PRO A 13 10.89 10.20 -14.30
C PRO A 13 11.90 11.30 -13.95
N ASN A 14 11.52 12.56 -14.19
CA ASN A 14 12.26 13.70 -13.67
C ASN A 14 12.32 13.69 -12.13
N ARG A 15 13.10 14.61 -11.54
CA ARG A 15 13.32 14.65 -10.09
C ARG A 15 12.01 14.71 -9.29
N ALA A 16 11.03 15.52 -9.74
CA ALA A 16 9.75 15.65 -9.05
C ALA A 16 8.94 14.35 -9.10
N ALA A 17 8.90 13.69 -10.26
CA ALA A 17 8.23 12.41 -10.44
C ALA A 17 8.85 11.30 -9.57
N ARG A 18 10.20 11.22 -9.49
CA ARG A 18 10.88 10.26 -8.60
C ARG A 18 10.52 10.44 -7.13
N VAL A 19 10.47 11.69 -6.68
CA VAL A 19 10.06 12.02 -5.31
C VAL A 19 8.61 11.61 -5.07
N ALA A 20 7.71 11.89 -6.01
CA ALA A 20 6.31 11.49 -5.91
C ALA A 20 6.14 9.96 -5.84
N LEU A 21 6.83 9.22 -6.72
CA LEU A 21 6.83 7.76 -6.71
C LEU A 21 7.33 7.20 -5.37
N ALA A 22 8.44 7.73 -4.85
CA ALA A 22 8.97 7.31 -3.55
C ALA A 22 7.97 7.56 -2.41
N LYS A 23 7.26 8.70 -2.42
CA LYS A 23 6.18 9.00 -1.45
C LYS A 23 5.05 7.99 -1.53
N HIS A 24 4.58 7.65 -2.74
CA HIS A 24 3.52 6.65 -2.93
C HIS A 24 3.93 5.27 -2.41
N VAL A 25 5.15 4.82 -2.74
CA VAL A 25 5.70 3.55 -2.25
C VAL A 25 5.81 3.57 -0.71
N GLY A 26 6.26 4.68 -0.13
CA GLY A 26 6.33 4.86 1.31
C GLY A 26 4.96 4.75 1.98
N ALA A 27 3.94 5.42 1.44
CA ALA A 27 2.58 5.35 1.94
C ALA A 27 1.99 3.93 1.85
N ALA A 28 2.24 3.22 0.75
CA ALA A 28 1.81 1.84 0.57
C ALA A 28 2.47 0.90 1.59
N ARG A 29 3.79 1.02 1.79
CA ARG A 29 4.52 0.24 2.81
C ARG A 29 4.02 0.52 4.21
N PHE A 30 3.74 1.77 4.53
CA PHE A 30 3.19 2.15 5.82
C PHE A 30 1.83 1.50 6.08
N ALA A 31 0.90 1.59 5.13
CA ALA A 31 -0.43 0.96 5.24
C ALA A 31 -0.35 -0.56 5.39
N TYR A 32 0.56 -1.21 4.65
CA TYR A 32 0.82 -2.65 4.79
C TYR A 32 1.30 -3.01 6.19
N ASN A 33 2.34 -2.34 6.70
CA ASN A 33 2.88 -2.60 8.03
C ASN A 33 1.86 -2.35 9.14
N TRP A 34 1.02 -1.33 8.99
CA TRP A 34 -0.08 -1.03 9.90
C TRP A 34 -1.11 -2.18 9.97
N GLY A 35 -1.42 -2.81 8.83
CA GLY A 35 -2.30 -3.98 8.77
C GLY A 35 -1.64 -5.23 9.33
N LEU A 36 -0.37 -5.45 9.00
CA LEU A 36 0.42 -6.56 9.52
C LEU A 36 0.48 -6.54 11.06
N ALA A 37 0.69 -5.37 11.66
CA ALA A 37 0.72 -5.21 13.10
C ALA A 37 -0.60 -5.67 13.77
N ARG A 38 -1.75 -5.44 13.14
CA ARG A 38 -3.06 -5.91 13.64
C ARG A 38 -3.23 -7.41 13.55
N CYS A 39 -2.78 -7.99 12.43
CA CYS A 39 -2.80 -9.43 12.27
C CYS A 39 -1.93 -10.10 13.35
N LEU A 40 -0.72 -9.57 13.59
CA LEU A 40 0.17 -10.06 14.65
C LEU A 40 -0.47 -9.91 16.04
N GLN A 41 -1.08 -8.75 16.33
CA GLN A 41 -1.80 -8.54 17.59
C GLN A 41 -2.96 -9.53 17.78
N ALA A 42 -3.74 -9.80 16.73
CA ALA A 42 -4.81 -10.78 16.79
C ALA A 42 -4.27 -12.20 17.05
N LEU A 43 -3.15 -12.56 16.41
CA LEU A 43 -2.45 -13.83 16.67
C LEU A 43 -2.04 -13.97 18.13
N GLU A 44 -1.37 -12.95 18.67
CA GLU A 44 -0.88 -12.92 20.06
C GLU A 44 -2.04 -13.06 21.07
N GLN A 45 -3.21 -12.52 20.73
CA GLN A 45 -4.40 -12.57 21.56
C GLN A 45 -5.25 -13.84 21.34
N GLY A 46 -4.84 -14.74 20.45
CA GLY A 46 -5.61 -15.94 20.08
C GLY A 46 -6.94 -15.62 19.39
N GLN A 47 -7.05 -14.44 18.77
CA GLN A 47 -8.22 -13.98 18.05
C GLN A 47 -8.16 -14.35 16.57
N LEU A 48 -9.32 -14.25 15.91
CA LEU A 48 -9.38 -14.39 14.45
C LEU A 48 -8.59 -13.25 13.77
N ILE A 49 -7.75 -13.63 12.81
CA ILE A 49 -7.03 -12.66 11.97
C ILE A 49 -8.06 -11.87 11.16
N PRO A 50 -8.03 -10.52 11.20
CA PRO A 50 -8.91 -9.71 10.39
C PRO A 50 -8.72 -9.99 8.89
N SER A 51 -9.84 -10.10 8.17
CA SER A 51 -9.83 -10.22 6.72
C SER A 51 -9.32 -8.94 6.05
N ALA A 52 -8.89 -9.04 4.80
CA ALA A 52 -8.45 -7.89 4.03
C ALA A 52 -9.53 -6.79 3.92
N ALA A 53 -10.81 -7.16 3.84
CA ALA A 53 -11.92 -6.21 3.80
C ALA A 53 -12.10 -5.47 5.13
N GLU A 54 -11.92 -6.15 6.26
CA GLU A 54 -11.99 -5.55 7.60
C GLU A 54 -10.83 -4.58 7.83
N LEU A 55 -9.60 -5.00 7.52
CA LEU A 55 -8.41 -4.14 7.58
C LEU A 55 -8.56 -2.91 6.70
N HIS A 56 -9.10 -3.04 5.48
CA HIS A 56 -9.35 -1.91 4.60
C HIS A 56 -10.33 -0.91 5.25
N LYS A 57 -11.47 -1.38 5.78
CA LYS A 57 -12.46 -0.52 6.44
C LYS A 57 -11.86 0.20 7.65
N GLU A 58 -11.10 -0.53 8.48
CA GLU A 58 -10.44 0.04 9.65
C GLU A 58 -9.37 1.07 9.27
N TRP A 59 -8.53 0.75 8.28
CA TRP A 59 -7.52 1.67 7.74
C TRP A 59 -8.14 2.98 7.29
N ASN A 60 -9.24 2.91 6.52
CA ASN A 60 -9.92 4.11 6.03
C ASN A 60 -10.47 4.98 7.17
N ARG A 61 -10.89 4.40 8.30
CA ARG A 61 -11.28 5.17 9.49
C ARG A 61 -10.05 5.78 10.16
N TRP A 62 -9.04 4.97 10.45
CA TRP A 62 -7.86 5.36 11.21
C TRP A 62 -7.01 6.42 10.50
N LYS A 63 -6.76 6.25 9.19
CA LYS A 63 -5.84 7.11 8.42
C LYS A 63 -6.29 8.57 8.36
N ARG A 64 -7.60 8.84 8.43
CA ARG A 64 -8.14 10.21 8.40
C ARG A 64 -7.65 11.08 9.56
N GLN A 65 -7.41 10.46 10.71
CA GLN A 65 -6.94 11.16 11.91
C GLN A 65 -5.43 11.06 12.09
N HIS A 66 -4.83 9.94 11.69
CA HIS A 66 -3.45 9.60 12.06
C HIS A 66 -2.44 9.67 10.89
N ALA A 67 -2.92 9.76 9.65
CA ALA A 67 -2.09 9.84 8.45
C ALA A 67 -2.64 10.89 7.46
N PRO A 68 -2.60 12.19 7.81
CA PRO A 68 -3.18 13.28 7.00
C PRO A 68 -2.31 13.72 5.81
N TRP A 69 -1.16 13.09 5.61
CA TRP A 69 -0.18 13.41 4.57
C TRP A 69 -0.51 12.81 3.19
#